data_AF-A0A554XKM5-F1
#
_entry.id   AF-A0A554XKM5-F1
#
_cell.length_a   1.000
_cell.length_b   1.000
_cell.length_c   1.000
_cell.angle_alpha   90.00
_cell.angle_beta   90.00
_cell.angle_gamma   90.00
#
_symmetry.space_group_name_H-M   'P 1'
#
loop_
_entity.id
_entity.type
_entity.pdbx_description
1 polymer ?
#
loop_
_entity_poly.entity_id
_entity_poly.type
_entity_poly.pdbx_seq_one_letter_code
_entity_poly.pdbx_strand_id
1 'polypeptide(L)'
;MFDTPFAEFAALLLVAALVGAVFVRLRQPVLMAYIVIGIALGPAGLGWVKAHDQVALLAQIGVTVLLFIVGLKLDLQHVRHIGPVALATGLGQLAFTIVLGFGLMLLLGKDVMTALYVAVALTFSSTIIIVKLLTDKRELDSLHGRIAVGFLIVQDLAVVLAMMAMSALRTPADGGATAAWTDVAVSLATRLSLAVGLIALVMRWVLPRLVAAMARSQELLLVFALAWGTGLAALGAWAGFSMEAGAFVAGFTLASTHYRDAISARLGGIRDFLLLFFFIHLGVELDLTTLGQELSSALVLSVFAY
;
A
#
# COMPACT_ATOMS: atom_id res chain seq x y z
N MET A 1 24.66 12.33 16.95
CA MET A 1 23.97 12.89 18.14
C MET A 1 23.28 11.80 18.94
N PHE A 2 22.81 10.71 18.32
CA PHE A 2 22.45 9.48 19.04
C PHE A 2 23.48 8.39 18.74
N ASP A 3 24.08 7.83 19.79
CA ASP A 3 25.08 6.76 19.68
C ASP A 3 24.44 5.37 19.58
N THR A 4 23.11 5.26 19.77
CA THR A 4 22.37 4.00 19.68
C THR A 4 21.05 4.16 18.92
N PRO A 5 20.62 3.14 18.14
CA PRO A 5 19.32 3.14 17.47
C PRO A 5 18.14 3.30 18.43
N PHE A 6 18.27 2.84 19.68
CA PHE A 6 17.24 2.96 20.69
C PHE A 6 17.01 4.43 21.11
N ALA A 7 18.09 5.20 21.30
CA ALA A 7 17.98 6.61 21.65
C ALA A 7 17.36 7.44 20.51
N GLU A 8 17.73 7.11 19.26
CA GLU A 8 17.12 7.70 18.07
C GLU A 8 15.62 7.41 18.00
N PHE A 9 15.22 6.16 18.23
CA PHE A 9 13.82 5.76 18.27
C PHE A 9 13.03 6.49 19.37
N ALA A 10 13.59 6.58 20.58
CA ALA A 10 12.95 7.28 21.69
C ALA A 10 12.79 8.79 21.40
N ALA A 11 13.81 9.43 20.83
CA ALA A 11 13.74 10.83 20.41
C ALA A 11 12.69 11.05 19.32
N LEU A 12 12.64 10.15 18.33
CA LEU A 12 11.64 10.18 17.25
C LEU A 12 10.22 10.14 17.81
N LEU A 13 9.94 9.25 18.77
CA LEU A 13 8.64 9.15 19.42
C LEU A 13 8.28 10.40 20.23
N LEU A 14 9.24 10.98 20.95
CA LEU A 14 9.04 12.22 21.71
C LEU A 14 8.69 13.38 20.78
N VAL A 15 9.44 13.54 19.68
CA VAL A 15 9.16 14.57 18.67
C VAL A 15 7.79 14.34 18.02
N ALA A 16 7.49 13.10 17.64
CA ALA A 16 6.19 12.72 17.10
C ALA A 16 5.02 13.09 18.02
N ALA A 17 5.14 12.83 19.31
CA ALA A 17 4.13 13.20 20.30
C ALA A 17 3.96 14.71 20.42
N LEU A 18 5.06 15.48 20.48
CA LEU A 18 5.02 16.93 20.62
C LEU A 18 4.45 17.62 19.38
N VAL A 19 4.97 17.29 18.20
CA VAL A 19 4.49 17.88 16.93
C VAL A 19 3.07 17.40 16.63
N GLY A 20 2.76 16.13 16.89
CA GLY A 20 1.40 15.59 16.79
C GLY A 20 0.40 16.37 17.66
N ALA A 21 0.77 16.70 18.91
CA ALA A 21 -0.07 17.50 19.80
C ALA A 21 -0.30 18.93 19.29
N VAL A 22 0.66 19.51 18.56
CA VAL A 22 0.49 20.80 17.87
C VAL A 22 -0.51 20.66 16.72
N PHE A 23 -0.36 19.65 15.87
CA PHE A 23 -1.28 19.41 14.73
C PHE A 23 -2.72 19.15 15.19
N VAL A 24 -2.91 18.40 16.28
CA VAL A 24 -4.23 18.20 16.89
C VAL A 24 -4.84 19.52 17.33
N ARG A 25 -4.07 20.42 17.96
CA ARG A 25 -4.54 21.77 18.33
C ARG A 25 -4.91 22.61 17.10
N LEU A 26 -4.21 22.44 16.00
CA LEU A 26 -4.49 23.09 14.72
C LEU A 26 -5.64 22.43 13.92
N ARG A 27 -6.29 21.39 14.49
CA ARG A 27 -7.32 20.58 13.83
C ARG A 27 -6.85 19.93 12.52
N GLN A 28 -5.55 19.66 12.42
CA GLN A 28 -4.94 18.97 11.29
C GLN A 28 -4.82 17.46 11.56
N PRO A 29 -4.92 16.60 10.53
CA PRO A 29 -4.68 15.17 10.68
C PRO A 29 -3.27 14.89 11.23
N VAL A 30 -3.17 14.02 12.24
CA VAL A 30 -1.89 13.73 12.92
C VAL A 30 -0.87 13.10 11.97
N LEU A 31 -1.33 12.35 10.95
CA LEU A 31 -0.47 11.78 9.91
C LEU A 31 0.36 12.84 9.17
N MET A 32 -0.16 14.07 9.02
CA MET A 32 0.58 15.16 8.38
C MET A 32 1.77 15.61 9.24
N ALA A 33 1.62 15.57 10.56
CA ALA A 33 2.73 15.87 11.49
C ALA A 33 3.90 14.90 11.26
N TYR A 34 3.59 13.62 11.08
CA TYR A 34 4.59 12.57 10.93
C TYR A 34 5.37 12.69 9.62
N ILE A 35 4.72 13.07 8.51
CA ILE A 35 5.39 13.37 7.24
C ILE A 35 6.33 14.56 7.41
N VAL A 36 5.86 15.66 8.02
CA VAL A 36 6.69 16.85 8.27
C VAL A 36 7.90 16.51 9.13
N ILE A 37 7.72 15.65 10.15
CA ILE A 37 8.82 15.15 10.97
C ILE A 37 9.81 14.34 10.14
N GLY A 38 9.33 13.46 9.26
CA GLY A 38 10.18 12.70 8.34
C GLY A 38 11.03 13.59 7.45
N ILE A 39 10.43 14.63 6.87
CA ILE A 39 11.15 15.60 6.03
C ILE A 39 12.18 16.39 6.86
N ALA A 40 11.78 16.89 8.04
CA ALA A 40 12.63 17.73 8.87
C ALA A 40 13.78 16.96 9.54
N LEU A 41 13.54 15.71 9.96
CA LEU A 41 14.53 14.87 10.63
C LEU A 41 15.29 13.94 9.66
N GLY A 42 14.80 13.79 8.44
CA GLY A 42 15.43 13.01 7.38
C GLY A 42 16.64 13.72 6.75
N PRO A 43 17.27 13.09 5.74
CA PRO A 43 18.47 13.60 5.07
C PRO A 43 18.31 15.01 4.49
N ALA A 44 17.10 15.34 4.01
CA ALA A 44 16.79 16.64 3.43
C ALA A 44 16.76 17.79 4.45
N GLY A 45 16.60 17.48 5.76
CA GLY A 45 16.56 18.44 6.84
C GLY A 45 17.79 18.34 7.75
N LEU A 46 17.59 17.82 8.96
CA LEU A 46 18.61 17.72 10.01
C LEU A 46 19.47 16.46 9.91
N GLY A 47 19.07 15.46 9.12
CA GLY A 47 19.81 14.20 8.95
C GLY A 47 19.96 13.37 10.23
N TRP A 48 18.98 13.46 11.13
CA TRP A 48 19.01 12.78 12.43
C TRP A 48 18.62 11.32 12.34
N VAL A 49 17.71 10.98 11.42
CA VAL A 49 17.29 9.60 11.20
C VAL A 49 18.38 8.88 10.42
N LYS A 50 19.05 7.91 11.06
CA LYS A 50 20.05 7.03 10.48
C LYS A 50 19.62 5.56 10.52
N ALA A 51 18.70 5.20 11.41
CA ALA A 51 18.10 3.86 11.52
C ALA A 51 17.07 3.58 10.40
N HIS A 52 17.48 3.77 9.15
CA HIS A 52 16.62 3.68 7.96
C HIS A 52 15.99 2.29 7.85
N ASP A 53 16.78 1.23 8.01
CA ASP A 53 16.29 -0.16 7.83
C ASP A 53 15.27 -0.56 8.91
N GLN A 54 15.48 -0.14 10.17
CA GLN A 54 14.57 -0.46 11.26
C GLN A 54 13.24 0.28 11.10
N VAL A 55 13.30 1.59 10.79
CA VAL A 55 12.10 2.40 10.57
C VAL A 55 11.33 1.91 9.34
N ALA A 56 12.04 1.54 8.26
CA ALA A 56 11.45 0.97 7.05
C ALA A 56 10.73 -0.35 7.33
N LEU A 57 11.32 -1.27 8.10
CA LEU A 57 10.67 -2.53 8.45
C LEU A 57 9.38 -2.29 9.28
N LEU A 58 9.43 -1.37 10.26
CA LEU A 58 8.24 -1.02 11.05
C LEU A 58 7.16 -0.36 10.19
N ALA A 59 7.55 0.49 9.24
CA ALA A 59 6.67 1.08 8.25
C ALA A 59 5.96 0.01 7.41
N GLN A 60 6.71 -0.94 6.85
CA GLN A 60 6.19 -2.04 6.04
C GLN A 60 5.19 -2.92 6.81
N ILE A 61 5.50 -3.24 8.08
CA ILE A 61 4.57 -3.96 8.94
C ILE A 61 3.32 -3.11 9.22
N GLY A 62 3.47 -1.81 9.45
CA GLY A 62 2.35 -0.89 9.67
C GLY A 62 1.36 -0.83 8.53
N VAL A 63 1.87 -0.73 7.30
CA VAL A 63 1.06 -0.77 6.07
C VAL A 63 0.38 -2.13 5.91
N THR A 64 1.12 -3.21 6.15
CA THR A 64 0.57 -4.57 6.13
C THR A 64 -0.60 -4.71 7.09
N VAL A 65 -0.45 -4.26 8.34
CA VAL A 65 -1.51 -4.32 9.36
C VAL A 65 -2.70 -3.43 8.99
N LEU A 66 -2.47 -2.24 8.44
CA LEU A 66 -3.54 -1.36 7.95
C LEU A 66 -4.40 -2.07 6.90
N LEU A 67 -3.77 -2.56 5.83
CA LEU A 67 -4.47 -3.19 4.72
C LEU A 67 -5.10 -4.52 5.11
N PHE A 68 -4.48 -5.25 6.04
CA PHE A 68 -5.07 -6.43 6.66
C PHE A 68 -6.37 -6.10 7.42
N ILE A 69 -6.38 -5.05 8.24
CA ILE A 69 -7.61 -4.61 8.95
C ILE A 69 -8.68 -4.20 7.95
N VAL A 70 -8.30 -3.58 6.83
CA VAL A 70 -9.24 -3.23 5.77
C VAL A 70 -9.84 -4.48 5.13
N GLY A 71 -9.00 -5.45 4.77
CA GLY A 71 -9.45 -6.74 4.24
C GLY A 71 -10.41 -7.47 5.19
N LEU A 72 -10.16 -7.42 6.50
CA LEU A 72 -11.03 -8.00 7.54
C LEU A 72 -12.44 -7.42 7.57
N LYS A 73 -12.59 -6.14 7.21
CA LYS A 73 -13.86 -5.42 7.26
C LYS A 73 -14.72 -5.64 6.01
N LEU A 74 -14.18 -6.26 4.97
CA LEU A 74 -14.93 -6.50 3.76
C LEU A 74 -15.88 -7.69 3.89
N ASP A 75 -17.12 -7.45 3.49
CA ASP A 75 -18.13 -8.48 3.40
C ASP A 75 -18.14 -9.09 1.98
N LEU A 76 -17.90 -10.40 1.90
CA LEU A 76 -17.89 -11.19 0.66
C LEU A 76 -19.15 -10.98 -0.20
N GLN A 77 -20.33 -10.84 0.43
CA GLN A 77 -21.58 -10.67 -0.31
C GLN A 77 -21.64 -9.30 -0.98
N HIS A 78 -21.16 -8.27 -0.30
CA HIS A 78 -21.15 -6.90 -0.79
C HIS A 78 -20.05 -6.65 -1.83
N VAL A 79 -18.90 -7.32 -1.72
CA VAL A 79 -17.82 -7.25 -2.72
C VAL A 79 -18.31 -7.72 -4.10
N ARG A 80 -19.21 -8.70 -4.18
CA ARG A 80 -19.78 -9.14 -5.47
C ARG A 80 -20.63 -8.08 -6.14
N HIS A 81 -21.34 -7.26 -5.38
CA HIS A 81 -22.19 -6.20 -5.91
C HIS A 81 -21.38 -4.95 -6.28
N ILE A 82 -20.36 -4.61 -5.48
CA ILE A 82 -19.56 -3.39 -5.65
C ILE A 82 -18.36 -3.63 -6.58
N GLY A 83 -17.88 -4.87 -6.68
CA GLY A 83 -16.68 -5.26 -7.43
C GLY A 83 -16.66 -4.80 -8.89
N PRO A 84 -17.73 -5.00 -9.69
CA PRO A 84 -17.77 -4.51 -11.06
C PRO A 84 -17.69 -2.99 -11.17
N VAL A 85 -18.30 -2.26 -10.23
CA VAL A 85 -18.24 -0.79 -10.18
C VAL A 85 -16.83 -0.34 -9.83
N ALA A 86 -16.22 -0.93 -8.81
CA ALA A 86 -14.84 -0.64 -8.41
C ALA A 86 -13.83 -0.97 -9.53
N LEU A 87 -14.03 -2.08 -10.24
CA LEU A 87 -13.20 -2.48 -11.38
C LEU A 87 -13.35 -1.53 -12.56
N ALA A 88 -14.58 -1.21 -12.96
CA ALA A 88 -14.84 -0.32 -14.08
C ALA A 88 -14.35 1.11 -13.81
N THR A 89 -14.61 1.63 -12.60
CA THR A 89 -14.14 2.97 -12.19
C THR A 89 -12.63 3.02 -12.06
N GLY A 90 -12.00 2.01 -11.44
CA GLY A 90 -10.55 1.95 -11.29
C GLY A 90 -9.81 1.80 -12.61
N LEU A 91 -10.21 0.87 -13.47
CA LEU A 91 -9.60 0.71 -14.79
C LEU A 91 -9.87 1.92 -15.69
N GLY A 92 -11.06 2.52 -15.61
CA GLY A 92 -11.43 3.71 -16.36
C GLY A 92 -10.56 4.91 -15.97
N GLN A 93 -10.43 5.18 -14.68
CA GLN A 93 -9.57 6.26 -14.18
C GLN A 93 -8.10 6.00 -14.48
N LEU A 94 -7.62 4.77 -14.28
CA LEU A 94 -6.25 4.37 -14.62
C LEU A 94 -5.92 4.64 -16.09
N ALA A 95 -6.76 4.15 -17.01
CA ALA A 95 -6.57 4.35 -18.43
C ALA A 95 -6.59 5.83 -18.81
N PHE A 96 -7.51 6.60 -18.24
CA PHE A 96 -7.61 8.04 -18.47
C PHE A 96 -6.35 8.78 -18.03
N THR A 97 -5.86 8.51 -16.81
CA THR A 97 -4.66 9.16 -16.27
C THR A 97 -3.39 8.75 -17.03
N ILE A 98 -3.26 7.48 -17.44
CA ILE A 98 -2.14 7.02 -18.28
C ILE A 98 -2.15 7.74 -19.63
N VAL A 99 -3.28 7.79 -20.33
CA VAL A 99 -3.35 8.39 -21.67
C VAL A 99 -2.99 9.87 -21.64
N LEU A 100 -3.57 10.62 -20.69
CA LEU A 100 -3.31 12.05 -20.57
C LEU A 100 -1.90 12.34 -20.05
N GLY A 101 -1.43 11.61 -19.02
CA GLY A 101 -0.08 11.75 -18.50
C GLY A 101 0.98 11.42 -19.55
N PHE A 102 0.74 10.40 -20.38
CA PHE A 102 1.63 10.02 -21.47
C PHE A 102 1.70 11.11 -22.54
N GLY A 103 0.54 11.63 -22.98
CA GLY A 103 0.48 12.74 -23.92
C GLY A 103 1.19 13.99 -23.42
N LEU A 104 1.01 14.33 -22.13
CA LEU A 104 1.66 15.47 -21.49
C LEU A 104 3.19 15.30 -21.45
N MET A 105 3.68 14.10 -21.14
CA MET A 105 5.12 13.82 -21.10
C MET A 105 5.78 13.87 -22.48
N LEU A 106 5.08 13.43 -23.53
CA LEU A 106 5.54 13.59 -24.91
C LEU A 106 5.60 15.06 -25.32
N LEU A 107 4.63 15.88 -24.90
CA LEU A 107 4.64 17.33 -25.13
C LEU A 107 5.80 18.04 -24.42
N LEU A 108 6.23 17.51 -23.26
CA LEU A 108 7.42 17.95 -22.54
C LEU A 108 8.74 17.45 -23.18
N GLY A 109 8.68 16.77 -24.33
CA GLY A 109 9.84 16.32 -25.10
C GLY A 109 10.56 15.10 -24.54
N LYS A 110 9.92 14.36 -23.63
CA LYS A 110 10.49 13.14 -23.03
C LYS A 110 10.32 11.96 -23.99
N ASP A 111 11.23 11.00 -23.94
CA ASP A 111 11.17 9.81 -24.81
C ASP A 111 9.95 8.93 -24.48
N VAL A 112 9.55 8.09 -25.44
CA VAL A 112 8.33 7.25 -25.35
C VAL A 112 8.36 6.33 -24.13
N MET A 113 9.51 5.75 -23.77
CA MET A 113 9.59 4.86 -22.62
C MET A 113 9.48 5.65 -21.33
N THR A 114 10.25 6.73 -21.17
CA THR A 114 10.17 7.61 -19.99
C THR A 114 8.77 8.20 -19.82
N ALA A 115 8.14 8.65 -20.90
CA ALA A 115 6.77 9.15 -20.87
C ALA A 115 5.77 8.10 -20.38
N LEU A 116 5.91 6.85 -20.82
CA LEU A 116 5.04 5.76 -20.38
C LEU A 116 5.28 5.37 -18.91
N TYR A 117 6.55 5.28 -18.49
CA TYR A 117 6.91 5.01 -17.09
C TYR A 117 6.34 6.09 -16.16
N VAL A 118 6.51 7.36 -16.51
CA VAL A 118 6.00 8.47 -15.70
C VAL A 118 4.47 8.51 -15.73
N ALA A 119 3.83 8.29 -16.87
CA ALA A 119 2.36 8.25 -16.95
C ALA A 119 1.74 7.15 -16.09
N VAL A 120 2.36 5.97 -16.05
CA VAL A 120 1.93 4.88 -15.16
C VAL A 120 2.26 5.21 -13.71
N ALA A 121 3.42 5.81 -13.41
CA ALA A 121 3.75 6.24 -12.06
C ALA A 121 2.78 7.29 -11.51
N LEU A 122 2.32 8.23 -12.33
CA LEU A 122 1.33 9.25 -11.96
C LEU A 122 -0.02 8.66 -11.56
N THR A 123 -0.31 7.44 -12.00
CA THR A 123 -1.57 6.81 -11.59
C THR A 123 -1.54 6.34 -10.15
N PHE A 124 -0.37 6.12 -9.53
CA PHE A 124 -0.30 5.65 -8.14
C PHE A 124 -1.11 6.54 -7.22
N SER A 125 -2.05 5.91 -6.52
CA SER A 125 -2.87 6.59 -5.52
C SER A 125 -2.23 6.43 -4.16
N SER A 126 -2.47 7.40 -3.28
CA SER A 126 -2.07 7.31 -1.87
C SER A 126 -3.05 6.42 -1.09
N THR A 127 -3.13 5.13 -1.46
CA THR A 127 -4.05 4.13 -0.88
C THR A 127 -4.04 4.19 0.64
N ILE A 128 -2.86 4.22 1.24
CA ILE A 128 -2.67 4.26 2.69
C ILE A 128 -3.29 5.51 3.33
N ILE A 129 -3.12 6.69 2.72
CA ILE A 129 -3.66 7.96 3.23
C ILE A 129 -5.19 7.93 3.13
N ILE A 130 -5.74 7.56 1.98
CA ILE A 130 -7.20 7.51 1.77
C ILE A 130 -7.84 6.53 2.74
N VAL A 131 -7.29 5.32 2.85
CA VAL A 131 -7.76 4.29 3.76
C VAL A 131 -7.67 4.77 5.21
N LYS A 132 -6.56 5.39 5.63
CA LYS A 132 -6.40 5.91 6.98
C LYS A 132 -7.41 7.02 7.28
N LEU A 133 -7.62 7.96 6.35
CA LEU A 133 -8.62 9.03 6.50
C LEU A 133 -10.05 8.47 6.61
N LEU A 134 -10.40 7.49 5.78
CA LEU A 134 -11.70 6.80 5.88
C LEU A 134 -11.83 6.03 7.20
N THR A 135 -10.74 5.43 7.68
CA THR A 135 -10.72 4.73 8.97
C THR A 135 -10.97 5.69 10.13
N ASP A 136 -10.25 6.82 10.13
CA ASP A 136 -10.33 7.83 11.20
C ASP A 136 -11.69 8.51 11.22
N LYS A 137 -12.32 8.71 10.06
CA LYS A 137 -13.70 9.18 9.93
C LYS A 137 -14.77 8.11 10.20
N ARG A 138 -14.38 6.84 10.41
CA ARG A 138 -15.28 5.68 10.53
C ARG A 138 -16.17 5.48 9.28
N GLU A 139 -15.69 5.90 8.13
CA GLU A 139 -16.38 5.80 6.84
C GLU A 139 -15.94 4.59 6.02
N LEU A 140 -14.98 3.78 6.49
CA LEU A 140 -14.56 2.57 5.76
C LEU A 140 -15.72 1.61 5.42
N ASP A 141 -16.73 1.56 6.30
CA ASP A 141 -17.86 0.65 6.14
C ASP A 141 -18.98 1.24 5.26
N SER A 142 -18.88 2.50 4.85
CA SER A 142 -19.86 3.13 3.95
C SER A 142 -19.74 2.60 2.52
N LEU A 143 -20.77 2.84 1.70
CA LEU A 143 -20.74 2.47 0.28
C LEU A 143 -19.54 3.12 -0.44
N HIS A 144 -19.33 4.42 -0.23
CA HIS A 144 -18.22 5.15 -0.85
C HIS A 144 -16.85 4.69 -0.34
N GLY A 145 -16.72 4.37 0.95
CA GLY A 145 -15.48 3.87 1.53
C GLY A 145 -15.09 2.50 0.98
N ARG A 146 -16.07 1.59 0.85
CA ARG A 146 -15.87 0.27 0.25
C ARG A 146 -15.55 0.33 -1.24
N ILE A 147 -16.26 1.19 -2.00
CA ILE A 147 -15.93 1.45 -3.41
C ILE A 147 -14.51 1.99 -3.53
N ALA A 148 -14.16 2.99 -2.72
CA ALA A 148 -12.83 3.61 -2.73
C ALA A 148 -11.73 2.56 -2.49
N VAL A 149 -11.85 1.75 -1.43
CA VAL A 149 -10.90 0.66 -1.14
C VAL A 149 -10.82 -0.33 -2.30
N GLY A 150 -11.96 -0.77 -2.83
CA GLY A 150 -12.01 -1.71 -3.95
C GLY A 150 -11.31 -1.18 -5.20
N PHE A 151 -11.54 0.08 -5.55
CA PHE A 151 -10.90 0.75 -6.67
C PHE A 151 -9.38 0.84 -6.45
N LEU A 152 -8.92 1.23 -5.25
CA LEU A 152 -7.50 1.36 -4.92
C LEU A 152 -6.75 0.05 -5.09
N ILE A 153 -7.35 -1.08 -4.71
CA ILE A 153 -6.73 -2.40 -4.86
C ILE A 153 -6.65 -2.81 -6.34
N VAL A 154 -7.71 -2.56 -7.11
CA VAL A 154 -7.70 -2.78 -8.57
C VAL A 154 -6.59 -1.96 -9.20
N GLN A 155 -6.43 -0.71 -8.75
CA GLN A 155 -5.42 0.21 -9.25
C GLN A 155 -4.00 -0.27 -8.93
N ASP A 156 -3.71 -0.62 -7.67
CA ASP A 156 -2.40 -1.13 -7.24
C ASP A 156 -2.03 -2.39 -8.05
N LEU A 157 -2.98 -3.32 -8.23
CA LEU A 157 -2.75 -4.51 -9.04
C LEU A 157 -2.48 -4.15 -10.50
N ALA A 158 -3.31 -3.31 -11.12
CA ALA A 158 -3.18 -2.95 -12.52
C ALA A 158 -1.86 -2.22 -12.82
N VAL A 159 -1.38 -1.38 -11.91
CA VAL A 159 -0.07 -0.71 -12.03
C VAL A 159 1.08 -1.70 -11.94
N VAL A 160 1.03 -2.65 -11.00
CA VAL A 160 2.02 -3.74 -10.92
C VAL A 160 2.06 -4.53 -12.22
N LEU A 161 0.88 -4.89 -12.76
CA LEU A 161 0.80 -5.61 -14.04
C LEU A 161 1.37 -4.79 -15.21
N ALA A 162 1.07 -3.49 -15.25
CA ALA A 162 1.60 -2.58 -16.26
C ALA A 162 3.14 -2.48 -16.17
N MET A 163 3.68 -2.34 -14.96
CA MET A 163 5.13 -2.29 -14.71
C MET A 163 5.83 -3.59 -15.08
N MET A 164 5.24 -4.74 -14.73
CA MET A 164 5.75 -6.06 -15.13
C MET A 164 5.78 -6.22 -16.65
N ALA A 165 4.69 -5.85 -17.34
CA ALA A 165 4.62 -5.88 -18.80
C ALA A 165 5.68 -4.98 -19.43
N MET A 166 5.89 -3.77 -18.90
CA MET A 166 6.93 -2.85 -19.36
C MET A 166 8.36 -3.36 -19.11
N SER A 167 8.60 -4.07 -18.00
CA SER A 167 9.89 -4.71 -17.75
C SER A 167 10.16 -5.84 -18.75
N ALA A 168 9.13 -6.60 -19.15
CA ALA A 168 9.25 -7.63 -20.17
C ALA A 168 9.58 -7.05 -21.55
N LEU A 169 9.01 -5.88 -21.89
CA LEU A 169 9.31 -5.15 -23.13
C LEU A 169 10.76 -4.66 -23.23
N ARG A 170 11.45 -4.47 -22.09
CA ARG A 170 12.87 -4.07 -22.05
C ARG A 170 13.85 -5.23 -22.23
N THR A 171 13.40 -6.47 -22.06
CA THR A 171 14.26 -7.64 -22.28
C THR A 171 14.24 -7.93 -23.78
N PRO A 172 15.39 -7.89 -24.49
CA PRO A 172 15.43 -8.29 -25.89
C PRO A 172 15.06 -9.77 -25.96
N ALA A 173 13.84 -10.07 -26.39
CA ALA A 173 13.44 -11.44 -26.64
C ALA A 173 14.01 -11.86 -28.00
N ASP A 174 14.83 -12.91 -28.01
CA ASP A 174 15.29 -13.60 -29.22
C ASP A 174 14.14 -14.26 -30.03
N GLY A 175 12.90 -14.19 -29.53
CA GLY A 175 11.67 -14.52 -30.24
C GLY A 175 10.71 -13.32 -30.21
N GLY A 176 10.19 -12.93 -31.37
CA GLY A 176 9.50 -11.66 -31.61
C GLY A 176 8.42 -11.25 -30.59
N ALA A 177 8.07 -9.96 -30.59
CA ALA A 177 7.24 -9.28 -29.59
C ALA A 177 5.97 -10.04 -29.15
N THR A 178 5.30 -10.77 -30.04
CA THR A 178 4.10 -11.56 -29.73
C THR A 178 4.34 -12.72 -28.77
N ALA A 179 5.51 -13.37 -28.80
CA ALA A 179 5.88 -14.46 -27.89
C ALA A 179 6.09 -13.95 -26.45
N ALA A 180 6.64 -12.74 -26.31
CA ALA A 180 6.87 -12.12 -25.00
C ALA A 180 5.56 -11.79 -24.27
N TRP A 181 4.54 -11.31 -24.98
CA TRP A 181 3.23 -11.00 -24.36
C TRP A 181 2.47 -12.26 -23.96
N THR A 182 2.54 -13.34 -24.75
CA THR A 182 1.89 -14.61 -24.41
C THR A 182 2.53 -15.26 -23.18
N ASP A 183 3.86 -15.23 -23.07
CA ASP A 183 4.56 -15.84 -21.93
C ASP A 183 4.31 -15.08 -20.61
N VAL A 184 4.26 -13.75 -20.67
CA VAL A 184 3.87 -12.92 -19.51
C VAL A 184 2.42 -13.17 -19.13
N ALA A 185 1.49 -13.21 -20.09
CA ALA A 185 0.08 -13.46 -19.81
C ALA A 185 -0.16 -14.85 -19.21
N VAL A 186 0.49 -15.89 -19.75
CA VAL A 186 0.37 -17.26 -19.25
C VAL A 186 1.01 -17.42 -17.87
N SER A 187 2.20 -16.87 -17.65
CA SER A 187 2.87 -16.93 -16.34
C SER A 187 2.08 -16.18 -15.25
N LEU A 188 1.46 -15.06 -15.59
CA LEU A 188 0.60 -14.32 -14.66
C LEU A 188 -0.70 -15.05 -14.38
N ALA A 189 -1.39 -15.53 -15.43
CA ALA A 189 -2.65 -16.26 -15.29
C ALA A 189 -2.45 -17.53 -14.45
N THR A 190 -1.36 -18.28 -14.67
CA THR A 190 -1.05 -19.48 -13.87
C THR A 190 -0.76 -19.13 -12.41
N ARG A 191 0.07 -18.12 -12.13
CA ARG A 191 0.34 -17.66 -10.76
C ARG A 191 -0.91 -17.19 -10.03
N LEU A 192 -1.74 -16.38 -10.69
CA LEU A 192 -2.97 -15.87 -10.11
C LEU A 192 -3.97 -17.00 -9.85
N SER A 193 -4.14 -17.92 -10.80
CA SER A 193 -5.03 -19.08 -10.66
C SER A 193 -4.59 -19.99 -9.50
N LEU A 194 -3.29 -20.27 -9.40
CA LEU A 194 -2.71 -21.06 -8.31
C LEU A 194 -2.87 -20.36 -6.97
N ALA A 195 -2.58 -19.06 -6.90
CA ALA A 195 -2.72 -18.28 -5.67
C ALA A 195 -4.17 -18.27 -5.19
N VAL A 196 -5.12 -17.93 -6.07
CA VAL A 196 -6.56 -17.91 -5.76
C VAL A 196 -7.05 -19.31 -5.35
N GLY A 197 -6.64 -20.35 -6.08
CA GLY A 197 -7.00 -21.74 -5.78
C GLY A 197 -6.49 -22.20 -4.40
N LEU A 198 -5.22 -21.92 -4.09
CA LEU A 198 -4.61 -22.25 -2.81
C LEU A 198 -5.27 -21.48 -1.66
N ILE A 199 -5.50 -20.17 -1.84
CA ILE A 199 -6.17 -19.33 -0.84
C ILE A 199 -7.59 -19.83 -0.59
N ALA A 200 -8.35 -20.15 -1.63
CA ALA A 200 -9.71 -20.67 -1.50
C ALA A 200 -9.74 -22.01 -0.74
N LEU A 201 -8.79 -22.90 -1.02
CA LEU A 201 -8.65 -24.18 -0.32
C LEU A 201 -8.34 -23.98 1.17
N VAL A 202 -7.35 -23.13 1.47
CA VAL A 202 -6.93 -22.81 2.84
C VAL A 202 -8.09 -22.16 3.61
N MET A 203 -8.79 -21.21 3.00
CA MET A 203 -9.95 -20.53 3.59
C MET A 203 -11.09 -21.50 3.92
N ARG A 204 -11.33 -22.52 3.07
CA ARG A 204 -12.42 -23.49 3.26
C ARG A 204 -12.11 -24.53 4.34
N TRP A 205 -10.87 -25.04 4.42
CA TRP A 205 -10.57 -26.25 5.20
C TRP A 205 -9.60 -26.06 6.37
N VAL A 206 -8.64 -25.16 6.22
CA VAL A 206 -7.52 -25.00 7.17
C VAL A 206 -7.80 -23.84 8.13
N LEU A 207 -8.19 -22.69 7.58
CA LEU A 207 -8.38 -21.44 8.31
C LEU A 207 -9.39 -21.55 9.47
N PRO A 208 -10.59 -22.16 9.30
CA PRO A 208 -11.56 -22.24 10.39
C PRO A 208 -11.03 -23.00 11.61
N ARG A 209 -10.26 -24.07 11.39
CA ARG A 209 -9.67 -24.88 12.45
C ARG A 209 -8.49 -24.17 13.13
N LEU A 210 -7.59 -23.59 12.33
CA LEU A 210 -6.45 -22.86 12.86
C LEU A 210 -6.89 -21.65 13.68
N VAL A 211 -7.78 -20.82 13.15
CA VAL A 211 -8.25 -19.62 13.84
C VAL A 211 -8.94 -20.00 15.16
N ALA A 212 -9.78 -21.04 15.17
CA ALA A 212 -10.41 -21.51 16.40
C ALA A 212 -9.41 -22.04 17.44
N ALA A 213 -8.33 -22.69 17.02
CA ALA A 213 -7.26 -23.13 17.91
C ALA A 213 -6.48 -21.93 18.48
N MET A 214 -6.14 -20.96 17.64
CA MET A 214 -5.38 -19.76 18.03
C MET A 214 -6.21 -18.82 18.91
N ALA A 215 -7.53 -18.78 18.72
CA ALA A 215 -8.45 -17.94 19.49
C ALA A 215 -8.63 -18.36 20.96
N ARG A 216 -8.03 -19.48 21.40
CA ARG A 216 -8.02 -19.89 22.81
C ARG A 216 -7.29 -18.91 23.73
N SER A 217 -6.36 -18.12 23.19
CA SER A 217 -5.69 -17.03 23.89
C SER A 217 -5.74 -15.77 23.03
N GLN A 218 -6.01 -14.63 23.67
CA GLN A 218 -6.04 -13.34 22.98
C GLN A 218 -4.67 -12.93 22.45
N GLU A 219 -3.60 -13.28 23.16
CA GLU A 219 -2.21 -13.03 22.75
C GLU A 219 -1.84 -13.89 21.54
N LEU A 220 -2.24 -15.17 21.57
CA LEU A 220 -1.98 -16.11 20.47
C LEU A 220 -2.74 -15.69 19.21
N LEU A 221 -3.99 -15.23 19.35
CA LEU A 221 -4.79 -14.72 18.23
C LEU A 221 -4.13 -13.49 17.57
N LEU A 222 -3.55 -12.59 18.37
CA LEU A 222 -2.84 -11.42 17.88
C LEU A 222 -1.59 -11.80 17.10
N VAL A 223 -0.74 -12.67 17.67
CA VAL A 223 0.48 -13.16 17.03
C VAL A 223 0.15 -13.90 15.74
N PHE A 224 -0.88 -14.75 15.76
CA PHE A 224 -1.36 -15.44 14.56
C PHE A 224 -1.83 -14.46 13.48
N ALA A 225 -2.62 -13.45 13.84
CA ALA A 225 -3.11 -12.48 12.87
C ALA A 225 -1.98 -11.68 12.23
N LEU A 226 -0.98 -11.26 13.01
CA LEU A 226 0.23 -10.61 12.49
C LEU A 226 1.01 -11.55 11.57
N ALA A 227 1.30 -12.77 12.03
CA ALA A 227 2.05 -13.76 11.25
C ALA A 227 1.34 -14.12 9.95
N TRP A 228 0.01 -14.23 9.96
CA TRP A 228 -0.80 -14.49 8.77
C TRP A 228 -0.78 -13.30 7.82
N GLY A 229 -0.98 -12.07 8.33
CA GLY A 229 -0.91 -10.84 7.54
C GLY A 229 0.43 -10.65 6.87
N THR A 230 1.53 -10.67 7.63
CA THR A 230 2.89 -10.53 7.09
C THR A 230 3.31 -11.72 6.24
N GLY A 231 2.86 -12.92 6.58
CA GLY A 231 3.15 -14.14 5.82
C GLY A 231 2.58 -14.09 4.40
N LEU A 232 1.30 -13.73 4.25
CA LEU A 232 0.69 -13.58 2.93
C LEU A 232 1.20 -12.34 2.19
N ALA A 233 1.54 -11.27 2.89
CA ALA A 233 2.19 -10.11 2.29
C ALA A 233 3.56 -10.49 1.67
N ALA A 234 4.38 -11.26 2.39
CA ALA A 234 5.64 -11.79 1.90
C ALA A 234 5.46 -12.79 0.75
N LEU A 235 4.46 -13.67 0.82
CA LEU A 235 4.12 -14.58 -0.29
C LEU A 235 3.63 -13.82 -1.53
N GLY A 236 2.87 -12.73 -1.34
CA GLY A 236 2.44 -11.84 -2.40
C GLY A 236 3.64 -11.21 -3.12
N ALA A 237 4.55 -10.62 -2.35
CA ALA A 237 5.81 -10.07 -2.87
C ALA A 237 6.64 -11.12 -3.62
N TRP A 238 6.79 -12.32 -3.05
CA TRP A 238 7.50 -13.43 -3.69
C TRP A 238 6.85 -13.89 -5.00
N ALA A 239 5.52 -13.87 -5.07
CA ALA A 239 4.78 -14.21 -6.29
C ALA A 239 4.83 -13.12 -7.38
N GLY A 240 5.35 -11.93 -7.05
CA GLY A 240 5.41 -10.76 -7.94
C GLY A 240 4.20 -9.82 -7.83
N PHE A 241 3.36 -9.99 -6.81
CA PHE A 241 2.32 -9.02 -6.45
C PHE A 241 2.86 -8.00 -5.44
N SER A 242 2.09 -6.95 -5.17
CA SER A 242 2.43 -5.99 -4.12
C SER A 242 2.26 -6.60 -2.72
N MET A 243 3.06 -6.15 -1.76
CA MET A 243 2.96 -6.57 -0.36
C MET A 243 1.58 -6.19 0.21
N GLU A 244 1.07 -5.05 -0.24
CA GLU A 244 -0.23 -4.46 0.04
C GLU A 244 -1.38 -5.40 -0.34
N ALA A 245 -1.34 -5.95 -1.56
CA ALA A 245 -2.34 -6.89 -2.05
C ALA A 245 -2.33 -8.18 -1.22
N GLY A 246 -1.15 -8.72 -0.88
CA GLY A 246 -1.03 -9.90 -0.03
C GLY A 246 -1.59 -9.68 1.38
N ALA A 247 -1.28 -8.54 1.99
CA ALA A 247 -1.80 -8.15 3.30
C ALA A 247 -3.33 -8.00 3.31
N PHE A 248 -3.87 -7.34 2.29
CA PHE A 248 -5.31 -7.19 2.09
C PHE A 248 -6.02 -8.54 1.92
N VAL A 249 -5.47 -9.43 1.08
CA VAL A 249 -6.00 -10.78 0.88
C VAL A 249 -5.98 -11.58 2.19
N ALA A 250 -4.92 -11.47 2.99
CA ALA A 250 -4.90 -12.08 4.31
C ALA A 250 -6.07 -11.60 5.18
N GLY A 251 -6.33 -10.30 5.22
CA GLY A 251 -7.49 -9.76 5.92
C GLY A 251 -8.80 -10.34 5.41
N PHE A 252 -8.96 -10.34 4.09
CA PHE A 252 -10.14 -10.87 3.41
C PHE A 252 -10.40 -12.34 3.74
N THR A 253 -9.36 -13.17 3.86
CA THR A 253 -9.54 -14.60 4.21
C THR A 253 -10.11 -14.78 5.61
N LEU A 254 -9.77 -13.90 6.57
CA LEU A 254 -10.29 -13.95 7.94
C LEU A 254 -11.60 -13.19 8.13
N ALA A 255 -12.03 -12.36 7.17
CA ALA A 255 -13.25 -11.55 7.26
C ALA A 255 -14.53 -12.39 7.43
N SER A 256 -14.51 -13.64 6.94
CA SER A 256 -15.62 -14.59 7.07
C SER A 256 -15.67 -15.33 8.42
N THR A 257 -14.65 -15.15 9.28
CA THR A 257 -14.56 -15.84 10.58
C THR A 257 -15.27 -15.04 11.67
N HIS A 258 -15.77 -15.75 12.70
CA HIS A 258 -16.41 -15.14 13.87
C HIS A 258 -15.45 -14.27 14.71
N TYR A 259 -14.13 -14.37 14.48
CA TYR A 259 -13.10 -13.69 15.26
C TYR A 259 -12.64 -12.37 14.63
N ARG A 260 -13.18 -11.97 13.47
CA ARG A 260 -12.73 -10.78 12.73
C ARG A 260 -12.72 -9.49 13.57
N ASP A 261 -13.74 -9.28 14.41
CA ASP A 261 -13.89 -8.05 15.19
C ASP A 261 -12.89 -8.03 16.35
N ALA A 262 -12.65 -9.19 16.97
CA ALA A 262 -11.62 -9.35 17.98
C ALA A 262 -10.22 -9.10 17.42
N ILE A 263 -9.92 -9.60 16.22
CA ILE A 263 -8.65 -9.36 15.53
C ILE A 263 -8.52 -7.88 15.15
N SER A 264 -9.57 -7.29 14.57
CA SER A 264 -9.58 -5.88 14.15
C SER A 264 -9.34 -4.93 15.31
N ALA A 265 -10.01 -5.16 16.46
CA ALA A 265 -9.84 -4.34 17.65
C ALA A 265 -8.41 -4.39 18.21
N ARG A 266 -7.77 -5.56 18.19
CA ARG A 266 -6.40 -5.76 18.71
C ARG A 266 -5.35 -5.18 17.80
N LEU A 267 -5.51 -5.38 16.49
CA LEU A 267 -4.60 -4.83 15.50
C LEU A 267 -4.75 -3.31 15.34
N GLY A 268 -5.89 -2.72 15.69
CA GLY A 268 -6.11 -1.27 15.61
C GLY A 268 -5.04 -0.45 16.31
N GLY A 269 -4.69 -0.80 17.55
CA GLY A 269 -3.62 -0.14 18.29
C GLY A 269 -2.23 -0.32 17.67
N ILE A 270 -1.94 -1.55 17.20
CA ILE A 270 -0.67 -1.86 16.51
C ILE A 270 -0.55 -1.07 15.22
N ARG A 271 -1.61 -1.04 14.42
CA ARG A 271 -1.70 -0.26 13.19
C ARG A 271 -1.39 1.20 13.47
N ASP A 272 -2.09 1.82 14.43
CA ASP A 272 -1.95 3.26 14.66
C ASP A 272 -0.55 3.62 15.15
N PHE A 273 0.07 2.75 15.96
CA PHE A 273 1.47 2.90 16.36
C PHE A 273 2.44 2.70 15.18
N LEU A 274 2.26 1.66 14.37
CA LEU A 274 3.19 1.37 13.28
C LEU A 274 3.08 2.35 12.10
N LEU A 275 1.88 2.88 11.84
CA LEU A 275 1.66 3.88 10.78
C LEU A 275 2.44 5.18 11.02
N LEU A 276 2.77 5.50 12.27
CA LEU A 276 3.70 6.59 12.59
C LEU A 276 5.00 6.44 11.79
N PHE A 277 5.61 5.25 11.84
CA PHE A 277 6.88 4.98 11.17
C PHE A 277 6.74 5.00 9.67
N PHE A 278 5.59 4.54 9.13
CA PHE A 278 5.31 4.67 7.71
C PHE A 278 5.31 6.12 7.24
N PHE A 279 4.57 7.00 7.91
CA PHE A 279 4.50 8.41 7.49
C PHE A 279 5.83 9.15 7.69
N ILE A 280 6.58 8.81 8.74
CA ILE A 280 7.94 9.33 8.93
C ILE A 280 8.86 8.84 7.81
N HIS A 281 8.83 7.55 7.49
CA HIS A 281 9.65 6.96 6.43
C HIS A 281 9.36 7.59 5.07
N LEU A 282 8.08 7.80 4.75
CA LEU A 282 7.66 8.49 3.54
C LEU A 282 8.20 9.94 3.49
N GLY A 283 8.25 10.63 4.62
CA GLY A 283 8.87 11.97 4.69
C GLY A 283 10.39 11.94 4.52
N VAL A 284 11.05 10.89 5.02
CA VAL A 284 12.51 10.70 4.92
C VAL A 284 12.94 10.40 3.49
N GLU A 285 12.13 9.66 2.71
CA GLU A 285 12.41 9.34 1.30
C GLU A 285 12.27 10.53 0.35
N LEU A 286 11.68 11.65 0.80
CA LEU A 286 11.56 12.86 -0.02
C LEU A 286 12.92 13.56 -0.15
N ASP A 287 13.61 13.28 -1.26
CA ASP A 287 14.83 13.97 -1.63
C ASP A 287 14.55 15.32 -2.31
N LEU A 288 14.68 16.39 -1.54
CA LEU A 288 14.46 17.76 -2.01
C LEU A 288 15.58 18.29 -2.92
N THR A 289 16.72 17.59 -3.04
CA THR A 289 17.85 18.06 -3.85
C THR A 289 17.59 17.91 -5.35
N THR A 290 16.80 16.91 -5.74
CA THR A 290 16.46 16.62 -7.14
C THR A 290 15.30 17.47 -7.66
N LEU A 291 14.51 18.09 -6.77
CA LEU A 291 13.35 18.91 -7.13
C LEU A 291 13.72 20.08 -8.05
N GLY A 292 14.90 20.68 -7.87
CA GLY A 292 15.26 21.92 -8.57
C GLY A 292 15.33 21.79 -10.10
N GLN A 293 15.71 20.63 -10.63
CA GLN A 293 15.88 20.42 -12.09
C GLN A 293 14.59 20.02 -12.80
N GLU A 294 13.66 19.36 -12.10
CA GLU A 294 12.40 18.86 -12.67
C GLU A 294 11.18 19.62 -12.13
N LEU A 295 11.37 20.75 -11.41
CA LEU A 295 10.29 21.48 -10.75
C LEU A 295 9.18 21.92 -11.71
N SER A 296 9.53 22.35 -12.92
CA SER A 296 8.57 22.76 -13.94
C SER A 296 7.73 21.56 -14.43
N SER A 297 8.36 20.44 -14.75
CA SER A 297 7.69 19.18 -15.10
C SER A 297 6.79 18.72 -13.96
N ALA A 298 7.31 18.71 -12.73
CA ALA A 298 6.59 18.28 -11.54
C ALA A 298 5.37 19.17 -11.24
N LEU A 299 5.47 20.49 -11.41
CA LEU A 299 4.35 21.41 -11.23
C LEU A 299 3.23 21.18 -12.24
N VAL A 300 3.59 21.02 -13.52
CA VAL A 300 2.62 20.73 -14.60
C VAL A 300 1.90 19.41 -14.33
N LEU A 301 2.65 18.38 -13.90
CA LEU A 301 2.07 17.08 -13.55
C LEU A 301 1.24 17.14 -12.26
N SER A 302 1.63 17.95 -11.27
CA SER A 302 0.89 18.12 -10.02
C SER A 302 -0.46 18.78 -10.25
N VAL A 303 -0.54 19.77 -11.15
CA VAL A 303 -1.82 20.41 -11.53
C VAL A 303 -2.72 19.43 -12.28
N PHE A 304 -2.15 18.52 -13.06
CA PHE A 304 -2.91 17.48 -13.74
C PHE A 304 -3.44 16.39 -12.78
N ALA A 305 -2.67 16.07 -11.73
CA ALA A 305 -3.00 15.02 -10.78
C ALA A 305 -3.98 15.46 -9.66
N TYR A 306 -4.26 16.77 -9.52
CA TYR A 306 -5.14 17.35 -8.51
C TYR A 306 -6.52 17.69 -9.08
#